data_AF-C0PJD3-F1
#
_entry.id   AF-C0PJD3-F1
#
_cell.length_a   1.000
_cell.length_b   1.000
_cell.length_c   1.000
_cell.angle_alpha   90.00
_cell.angle_beta   90.00
_cell.angle_gamma   90.00
#
_symmetry.space_group_name_H-M   'P 1'
#
loop_
_entity.id
_entity.type
_entity.pdbx_description
1 polymer ?
#
loop_
_entity_poly.entity_id
_entity_poly.type
_entity_poly.pdbx_seq_one_letter_code
_entity_poly.pdbx_strand_id
1 'polypeptide(L)'
;MKLGGGSVQLMTFGQPRVGNAAFASYFAKYVPNTIRVTHGHDIVPHLPPYFSFLPQLTYHHFPREVWVQDSDGNTTERICDDSGEDPDCCRCISMFGLRIQDHFTYLGVDMEADDWSTCRIITAQRVQQFRLELAGNIMMTKHDIDVSIVEPSVQNRLEQF
;
A
#
# COMPACT_ATOMS: atom_id res chain seq x y z
N MET A 1 3.52 -29.66 -1.91
CA MET A 1 2.08 -29.36 -1.76
C MET A 1 1.73 -28.26 -2.73
N LYS A 2 0.81 -28.50 -3.67
CA LYS A 2 0.26 -27.48 -4.58
C LYS A 2 -1.11 -27.12 -4.00
N LEU A 3 -1.17 -26.03 -3.23
CA LEU A 3 -2.45 -25.47 -2.78
C LEU A 3 -3.11 -24.85 -4.03
N GLY A 4 -4.36 -25.19 -4.29
CA GLY A 4 -4.97 -25.19 -5.61
C GLY A 4 -5.07 -23.85 -6.37
N GLY A 5 -5.11 -23.99 -7.70
CA GLY A 5 -6.21 -23.44 -8.51
C GLY A 5 -6.02 -22.13 -9.28
N GLY A 6 -5.17 -21.20 -8.84
CA GLY A 6 -4.97 -19.94 -9.54
C GLY A 6 -3.71 -19.20 -9.10
N SER A 7 -3.16 -18.35 -9.98
CA SER A 7 -2.12 -17.39 -9.59
C SER A 7 -2.75 -16.33 -8.68
N VAL A 8 -2.64 -16.54 -7.36
CA VAL A 8 -3.06 -15.54 -6.37
C VAL A 8 -2.21 -14.29 -6.56
N GLN A 9 -2.87 -13.14 -6.68
CA GLN A 9 -2.23 -11.84 -6.66
C GLN A 9 -2.62 -11.16 -5.36
N LEU A 10 -1.65 -10.62 -4.64
CA LEU A 10 -1.88 -9.87 -3.42
C LEU A 10 -1.31 -8.46 -3.57
N MET A 11 -2.12 -7.48 -3.20
CA MET A 11 -1.70 -6.10 -3.09
C MET A 11 -2.13 -5.57 -1.72
N THR A 12 -1.20 -4.98 -0.99
CA THR A 12 -1.47 -4.42 0.34
C THR A 12 -1.05 -2.96 0.40
N PHE A 13 -1.78 -2.13 1.13
CA PHE A 13 -1.45 -0.72 1.35
C PHE A 13 -1.12 -0.53 2.84
N GLY A 14 -0.01 0.14 3.13
CA GLY A 14 0.35 0.47 4.52
C GLY A 14 0.63 -0.72 5.42
N GLN A 15 0.98 -1.88 4.84
CA GLN A 15 1.07 -3.12 5.60
C GLN A 15 2.24 -3.07 6.60
N PRO A 16 2.01 -3.33 7.90
CA PRO A 16 3.08 -3.53 8.87
C PRO A 16 3.83 -4.84 8.60
N ARG A 17 4.99 -5.04 9.25
CA ARG A 17 5.69 -6.32 9.22
C ARG A 17 4.88 -7.35 10.00
N VAL A 18 4.72 -8.54 9.40
CA VAL A 18 3.80 -9.56 9.92
C VAL A 18 4.50 -10.83 10.41
N GLY A 19 5.76 -11.05 10.05
CA GLY A 19 6.49 -12.25 10.42
C GLY A 19 7.99 -12.06 10.45
N ASN A 20 8.73 -13.12 10.77
CA ASN A 20 10.19 -13.14 10.77
C ASN A 20 10.77 -13.47 9.38
N ALA A 21 12.10 -13.53 9.26
CA ALA A 21 12.78 -13.83 7.99
C ALA A 21 12.35 -15.16 7.35
N ALA A 22 12.08 -16.19 8.17
CA ALA A 22 11.60 -17.47 7.69
C ALA A 22 10.19 -17.34 7.08
N PHE A 23 9.28 -16.65 7.77
CA PHE A 23 7.94 -16.36 7.24
C PHE A 23 8.02 -15.59 5.92
N ALA A 24 8.79 -14.50 5.86
CA ALA A 24 8.93 -13.69 4.64
C ALA A 24 9.43 -14.53 3.45
N SER A 25 10.42 -15.39 3.69
CA SER A 25 10.96 -16.30 2.67
C SER A 25 9.93 -17.33 2.20
N TYR A 26 9.16 -17.92 3.12
CA TYR A 26 8.08 -18.84 2.77
C TYR A 26 6.95 -18.13 2.02
N PHE A 27 6.61 -16.91 2.41
CA PHE A 27 5.58 -16.11 1.78
C PHE A 27 5.94 -15.82 0.32
N ALA A 28 7.14 -15.30 0.07
CA ALA A 28 7.64 -15.03 -1.28
C ALA A 28 7.65 -16.29 -2.18
N LYS A 29 7.90 -17.46 -1.60
CA LYS A 29 7.89 -18.74 -2.33
C LYS A 29 6.48 -19.19 -2.75
N TYR A 30 5.47 -18.98 -1.90
CA TYR A 30 4.12 -19.49 -2.12
C TYR A 30 3.16 -18.47 -2.74
N VAL A 31 3.41 -17.17 -2.56
CA VAL A 31 2.60 -16.06 -3.10
C VAL A 31 3.50 -15.06 -3.83
N PRO A 32 4.18 -15.47 -4.92
CA PRO A 32 5.21 -14.64 -5.56
C PRO A 32 4.66 -13.37 -6.21
N ASN A 33 3.38 -13.35 -6.59
CA ASN A 33 2.73 -12.17 -7.17
C ASN A 33 2.18 -11.25 -6.08
N THR A 34 3.07 -10.73 -5.24
CA THR A 34 2.70 -9.86 -4.14
C THR A 34 3.41 -8.51 -4.23
N ILE A 35 2.64 -7.44 -4.07
CA ILE A 35 3.14 -6.07 -4.01
C ILE A 35 2.65 -5.40 -2.73
N ARG A 36 3.58 -4.81 -1.99
CA ARG A 36 3.29 -3.93 -0.85
C ARG A 36 3.46 -2.48 -1.29
N VAL A 37 2.40 -1.69 -1.18
CA VAL A 37 2.44 -0.25 -1.43
C VAL A 37 2.65 0.48 -0.11
N THR A 38 3.74 1.25 -0.05
CA THR A 38 4.06 2.17 1.05
C THR A 38 3.93 3.60 0.53
N HIS A 39 3.61 4.56 1.41
CA HIS A 39 3.35 5.93 1.00
C HIS A 39 4.09 6.93 1.87
N GLY A 40 4.82 7.85 1.23
CA GLY A 40 5.50 8.95 1.89
C GLY A 40 6.31 8.48 3.11
N HIS A 41 6.02 9.08 4.26
CA HIS A 41 6.62 8.80 5.55
C HIS A 41 5.68 8.02 6.47
N ASP A 42 4.79 7.18 5.92
CA ASP A 42 3.88 6.35 6.69
C ASP A 42 4.61 5.51 7.74
N ILE A 43 4.20 5.65 9.00
CA ILE A 43 4.76 4.93 10.14
C ILE A 43 4.43 3.43 10.15
N VAL A 44 3.30 3.01 9.59
CA VAL A 44 2.77 1.65 9.78
C VAL A 44 3.67 0.57 9.16
N PRO A 45 4.18 0.71 7.92
CA PRO A 45 5.14 -0.22 7.34
C PRO A 45 6.44 -0.35 8.14
N HIS A 46 6.75 0.61 9.02
CA HIS A 46 7.94 0.58 9.86
C HIS A 46 7.74 -0.20 11.16
N LEU A 47 6.55 -0.77 11.41
CA LEU A 47 6.21 -1.50 12.62
C LEU A 47 5.94 -2.98 12.35
N PRO A 48 6.31 -3.90 13.27
CA PRO A 48 7.29 -3.72 14.35
C PRO A 48 8.67 -3.31 13.80
N PRO A 49 9.55 -2.66 14.60
CA PRO A 49 10.83 -2.14 14.11
C PRO A 49 11.76 -3.22 13.52
N TYR A 50 12.43 -2.86 12.43
CA TYR A 50 13.52 -3.66 11.84
C TYR A 50 14.87 -3.24 12.43
N PHE A 51 15.61 -4.23 12.95
CA PHE A 51 16.94 -3.99 13.50
C PHE A 51 18.02 -4.61 12.61
N SER A 52 18.72 -3.78 11.83
CA SER A 52 19.80 -4.23 10.92
C SER A 52 20.93 -4.98 11.62
N PHE A 53 21.15 -4.74 12.93
CA PHE A 53 22.17 -5.42 13.73
C PHE A 53 21.72 -6.79 14.28
N LEU A 54 20.43 -7.12 14.20
CA LEU A 54 19.86 -8.43 14.58
C LEU A 54 18.90 -8.94 13.48
N PRO A 55 19.36 -9.10 12.23
CA PRO A 55 18.47 -9.39 11.11
C PRO A 55 17.74 -10.73 11.28
N GLN A 56 18.32 -11.73 11.94
CA GLN A 56 17.65 -13.03 12.12
C GLN A 56 16.59 -13.04 13.22
N LEU A 57 16.54 -12.02 14.07
CA LEU A 57 15.65 -11.96 15.25
C LEU A 57 14.60 -10.84 15.16
N THR A 58 14.57 -10.11 14.06
CA THR A 58 13.60 -9.04 13.82
C THR A 58 12.48 -9.49 12.89
N TYR A 59 11.45 -8.65 12.76
CA TYR A 59 10.39 -8.85 11.78
C TYR A 59 10.87 -8.43 10.40
N HIS A 60 10.37 -9.12 9.38
CA HIS A 60 10.71 -8.88 7.97
C HIS A 60 9.45 -8.73 7.16
N HIS A 61 9.52 -7.80 6.23
CA HIS A 61 8.67 -7.78 5.07
C HIS A 61 9.06 -8.84 4.05
N PHE A 62 8.07 -9.33 3.31
CA PHE A 62 8.30 -10.04 2.05
C PHE A 62 8.40 -9.03 0.90
N PRO A 63 9.12 -9.38 -0.19
CA PRO A 63 9.13 -8.60 -1.43
C PRO A 63 7.78 -8.69 -2.17
N ARG A 64 7.41 -7.77 -3.06
CA ARG A 64 8.13 -6.55 -3.51
C ARG A 64 7.49 -5.30 -2.88
N GLU A 65 8.28 -4.28 -2.58
CA GLU A 65 7.75 -2.96 -2.17
C GLU A 65 7.68 -1.99 -3.36
N VAL A 66 6.58 -1.22 -3.42
CA VAL A 66 6.42 -0.05 -4.27
C VAL A 66 6.20 1.15 -3.36
N TRP A 67 7.21 2.01 -3.27
CA TRP A 67 7.17 3.20 -2.43
C TRP A 67 6.69 4.40 -3.24
N VAL A 68 5.53 4.91 -2.86
CA VAL A 68 4.84 6.02 -3.51
C VAL A 68 5.14 7.31 -2.77
N GLN A 69 5.45 8.38 -3.50
CA GLN A 69 5.74 9.70 -2.94
C GLN A 69 4.98 10.77 -3.73
N ASP A 70 4.28 11.63 -3.00
CA ASP A 70 3.61 12.80 -3.56
C ASP A 70 4.52 14.03 -3.46
N SER A 71 4.67 14.76 -4.56
CA SER A 71 5.45 16.00 -4.63
C SER A 71 4.77 16.98 -5.58
N ASP A 72 4.34 18.13 -5.06
CA ASP A 72 3.73 19.24 -5.82
C ASP A 72 2.61 18.80 -6.79
N GLY A 73 1.73 17.88 -6.34
CA GLY A 73 0.61 17.36 -7.13
C GLY A 73 0.98 16.27 -8.14
N ASN A 74 2.23 15.82 -8.15
CA ASN A 74 2.67 14.65 -8.91
C ASN A 74 2.95 13.47 -7.98
N THR A 75 2.38 12.31 -8.30
CA THR A 75 2.63 11.05 -7.58
C THR A 75 3.70 10.27 -8.33
N THR A 76 4.84 10.05 -7.67
CA THR A 76 5.94 9.24 -8.18
C THR A 76 5.99 7.89 -7.48
N GLU A 77 6.37 6.85 -8.20
CA GLU A 77 6.51 5.49 -7.67
C GLU A 77 7.95 5.01 -7.84
N ARG A 78 8.46 4.36 -6.78
CA ARG A 78 9.75 3.70 -6.78
C ARG A 78 9.56 2.22 -6.50
N ILE A 79 10.04 1.38 -7.39
CA ILE A 79 9.99 -0.07 -7.23
C ILE A 79 11.26 -0.53 -6.50
N CYS A 80 11.12 -0.93 -5.24
CA CYS A 80 12.18 -1.31 -4.29
C CYS A 80 12.65 -2.74 -4.47
N ASP A 81 13.91 -3.08 -4.20
CA ASP A 81 14.51 -4.38 -4.47
C ASP A 81 13.75 -5.65 -3.97
N ASP A 82 14.27 -6.83 -4.34
CA ASP A 82 13.63 -8.11 -3.98
C ASP A 82 14.02 -8.61 -2.57
N SER A 83 14.69 -7.80 -1.74
CA SER A 83 15.08 -8.18 -0.39
C SER A 83 13.89 -8.17 0.59
N GLY A 84 12.86 -7.37 0.30
CA GLY A 84 11.74 -7.09 1.20
C GLY A 84 12.00 -5.93 2.17
N GLU A 85 13.26 -5.62 2.47
CA GLU A 85 13.68 -4.55 3.38
C GLU A 85 14.75 -3.67 2.68
N ASP A 86 14.45 -3.14 1.50
CA ASP A 86 15.36 -2.29 0.71
C ASP A 86 15.80 -1.05 1.53
N PRO A 87 17.11 -0.82 1.77
CA PRO A 87 17.59 0.34 2.53
C PRO A 87 17.30 1.69 1.87
N ASP A 88 17.10 1.71 0.56
CA ASP A 88 16.96 2.94 -0.22
C ASP A 88 15.49 3.33 -0.46
N CYS A 89 14.53 2.50 -0.06
CA CYS A 89 13.09 2.79 -0.14
C CYS A 89 12.52 3.35 1.17
N CYS A 90 11.29 3.02 1.58
CA CYS A 90 10.69 3.62 2.78
C CYS A 90 11.58 3.44 4.02
N ARG A 91 12.38 2.36 4.09
CA ARG A 91 13.34 2.11 5.18
C ARG A 91 14.43 3.18 5.33
N CYS A 92 14.73 3.99 4.31
CA CYS A 92 15.68 5.09 4.43
C CYS A 92 15.20 6.21 5.36
N ILE A 93 13.89 6.28 5.63
CA ILE A 93 13.27 7.35 6.41
C ILE A 93 13.64 7.18 7.88
N SER A 94 14.15 8.27 8.47
CA SER A 94 14.45 8.34 9.90
C SER A 94 13.18 8.14 10.73
N MET A 95 13.28 7.44 11.87
CA MET A 95 12.14 7.28 12.79
C MET A 95 11.50 8.61 13.22
N PHE A 96 12.29 9.68 13.30
CA PHE A 96 11.80 11.01 13.66
C PHE A 96 11.04 11.72 12.53
N GLY A 97 11.14 11.21 11.30
CA GLY A 97 10.47 11.75 10.12
C GLY A 97 9.14 11.06 9.80
N LEU A 98 8.76 10.01 10.51
CA LEU A 98 7.55 9.22 10.25
C LEU A 98 6.28 9.95 10.67
N ARG A 99 5.19 9.75 9.91
CA ARG A 99 3.91 10.43 10.05
C ARG A 99 2.76 9.44 9.87
N ILE A 100 1.76 9.52 10.75
CA ILE A 100 0.55 8.70 10.60
C ILE A 100 -0.38 9.25 9.51
N GLN A 101 -0.28 10.54 9.20
CA GLN A 101 -1.11 11.18 8.17
C GLN A 101 -0.91 10.54 6.79
N ASP A 102 0.31 10.12 6.48
CA ASP A 102 0.65 9.49 5.20
C ASP A 102 0.06 8.08 5.07
N HIS A 103 -0.46 7.50 6.17
CA HIS A 103 -1.16 6.21 6.19
C HIS A 103 -2.62 6.30 5.71
N PHE A 104 -3.24 7.48 5.76
CA PHE A 104 -4.66 7.59 5.44
C PHE A 104 -4.93 7.68 3.94
N THR A 105 -3.92 7.98 3.13
CA THR A 105 -4.10 8.16 1.68
C THR A 105 -3.09 7.34 0.91
N TYR A 106 -3.54 6.60 -0.11
CA TYR A 106 -2.65 5.98 -1.10
C TYR A 106 -3.18 6.20 -2.50
N LEU A 107 -2.28 6.57 -3.42
CA LEU A 107 -2.61 6.80 -4.83
C LEU A 107 -3.76 7.83 -5.02
N GLY A 108 -3.81 8.83 -4.15
CA GLY A 108 -4.84 9.87 -4.13
C GLY A 108 -6.22 9.41 -3.63
N VAL A 109 -6.32 8.21 -3.06
CA VAL A 109 -7.54 7.68 -2.45
C VAL A 109 -7.41 7.68 -0.94
N ASP A 110 -8.35 8.34 -0.27
CA ASP A 110 -8.52 8.27 1.17
C ASP A 110 -9.04 6.88 1.57
N MET A 111 -8.34 6.24 2.50
CA MET A 111 -8.58 4.88 3.01
C MET A 111 -8.98 4.88 4.49
N GLU A 112 -9.21 6.05 5.11
CA GLU A 112 -9.71 6.16 6.47
C GLU A 112 -11.14 5.61 6.60
N ALA A 113 -11.44 5.02 7.76
CA ALA A 113 -12.77 4.55 8.11
C ALA A 113 -13.32 5.39 9.26
N ASP A 114 -13.94 6.52 8.94
CA ASP A 114 -14.53 7.45 9.93
C ASP A 114 -15.76 6.88 10.63
N ASP A 115 -16.56 6.08 9.92
CA ASP A 115 -17.81 5.51 10.44
C ASP A 115 -18.13 4.17 9.74
N TRP A 116 -18.63 3.18 10.48
CA TRP A 116 -19.03 1.87 9.95
C TRP A 116 -20.20 1.97 8.95
N SER A 117 -20.88 3.12 8.93
CA SER A 117 -22.02 3.42 8.06
C SER A 117 -21.64 3.97 6.68
N THR A 118 -20.38 4.39 6.46
CA THR A 118 -19.92 5.04 5.22
C THR A 118 -19.04 4.13 4.35
N CYS A 119 -19.51 2.93 4.01
CA CYS A 119 -18.84 2.14 2.98
C CYS A 119 -18.96 2.82 1.61
N ARG A 120 -17.85 3.33 1.08
CA ARG A 120 -17.75 3.87 -0.29
C ARG A 120 -16.71 3.09 -1.06
N ILE A 121 -17.12 2.45 -2.16
CA ILE A 121 -16.17 1.85 -3.11
C ILE A 121 -15.64 2.99 -3.97
N ILE A 122 -14.49 3.54 -3.57
CA ILE A 122 -13.82 4.58 -4.35
C ILE A 122 -13.05 3.89 -5.47
N THR A 123 -13.62 3.91 -6.68
CA THR A 123 -12.83 3.63 -7.88
C THR A 123 -12.11 4.91 -8.27
N ALA A 124 -10.80 4.99 -8.02
CA ALA A 124 -9.98 6.09 -8.52
C ALA A 124 -10.20 6.27 -10.03
N GLN A 125 -10.08 7.48 -10.58
CA GLN A 125 -10.18 7.72 -12.03
C GLN A 125 -9.20 6.85 -12.84
N ARG A 126 -8.07 6.45 -12.23
CA ARG A 126 -7.11 5.48 -12.77
C ARG A 126 -7.65 4.05 -12.91
N VAL A 127 -8.77 3.69 -12.28
CA VAL A 127 -9.45 2.39 -12.44
C VAL A 127 -9.95 2.19 -13.86
N GLN A 128 -10.19 3.24 -14.65
CA GLN A 128 -10.56 3.05 -16.06
C GLN A 128 -9.36 2.57 -16.90
N GLN A 129 -8.15 3.02 -16.56
CA GLN A 129 -6.90 2.55 -17.15
C GLN A 129 -6.49 1.19 -16.59
N PHE A 130 -6.64 0.99 -15.27
CA PHE A 130 -6.48 -0.31 -14.62
C PHE A 130 -7.50 -1.33 -15.12
N ARG A 131 -8.74 -0.94 -15.48
CA ARG A 131 -9.77 -1.80 -16.09
C ARG A 131 -9.33 -2.34 -17.44
N LEU A 132 -8.65 -1.53 -18.25
CA LEU A 132 -8.13 -1.98 -19.55
C LEU A 132 -6.99 -2.98 -19.39
N GLU A 133 -6.21 -2.89 -18.31
CA GLU A 133 -5.10 -3.80 -18.01
C GLU A 133 -5.53 -5.07 -17.22
N LEU A 134 -6.56 -4.98 -16.36
CA LEU A 134 -7.09 -6.09 -15.54
C LEU A 134 -8.24 -6.86 -16.18
N ALA A 135 -8.84 -6.36 -17.27
CA ALA A 135 -9.90 -7.07 -18.00
C ALA A 135 -9.49 -8.47 -18.49
N GLY A 136 -8.20 -8.82 -18.40
CA GLY A 136 -7.74 -10.19 -18.58
C GLY A 136 -8.18 -11.17 -17.49
N ASN A 137 -8.25 -10.77 -16.20
CA ASN A 137 -8.17 -11.76 -15.11
C ASN A 137 -9.00 -11.50 -13.82
N ILE A 138 -9.75 -10.39 -13.67
CA ILE A 138 -10.58 -10.18 -12.46
C ILE A 138 -12.07 -10.07 -12.83
N MET A 139 -12.84 -11.14 -12.58
CA MET A 139 -14.30 -11.10 -12.61
C MET A 139 -14.83 -10.43 -11.33
N MET A 140 -15.13 -9.14 -11.40
CA MET A 140 -15.95 -8.46 -10.39
C MET A 140 -17.42 -8.83 -10.62
N THR A 141 -18.10 -9.28 -9.56
CA THR A 141 -19.50 -9.73 -9.61
C THR A 141 -20.45 -8.65 -10.10
N LYS A 142 -21.36 -9.04 -11.00
CA LYS A 142 -22.41 -8.27 -11.68
C LYS A 142 -23.48 -7.74 -10.72
N HIS A 143 -23.12 -6.82 -9.84
CA HIS A 143 -24.07 -5.92 -9.20
C HIS A 143 -23.68 -4.50 -9.60
N ASP A 144 -24.61 -3.74 -10.17
CA ASP A 144 -24.41 -2.33 -10.49
C ASP A 144 -24.15 -1.59 -9.17
N ILE A 145 -22.88 -1.31 -8.90
CA ILE A 145 -22.46 -0.39 -7.86
C ILE A 145 -22.54 0.99 -8.49
N ASP A 146 -23.44 1.83 -7.99
CA ASP A 146 -23.55 3.23 -8.39
C ASP A 146 -22.29 3.97 -7.91
N VAL A 147 -21.40 4.27 -8.86
CA VAL A 147 -20.11 4.93 -8.59
C VAL A 147 -20.33 6.44 -8.67
N SER A 148 -20.48 7.09 -7.53
CA SER A 148 -20.46 8.55 -7.44
C SER A 148 -19.02 9.04 -7.31
N ILE A 149 -18.52 9.69 -8.36
CA ILE A 149 -17.25 10.42 -8.34
C ILE A 149 -17.49 11.74 -7.60
N VAL A 150 -16.93 11.88 -6.40
CA VAL A 150 -16.97 13.13 -5.64
C VAL A 150 -15.65 13.86 -5.85
N GLU A 151 -15.70 15.03 -6.49
CA GLU A 151 -14.54 15.91 -6.61
C GLU A 151 -14.23 16.56 -5.24
N PRO A 152 -12.95 16.83 -4.92
CA PRO A 152 -12.58 17.46 -3.65
C PRO A 152 -13.21 18.85 -3.54
N SER A 153 -13.90 19.13 -2.43
CA SER A 153 -14.40 20.46 -2.12
C SER A 153 -13.23 21.41 -1.84
N VAL A 154 -13.10 22.44 -2.67
CA VAL A 154 -12.18 23.56 -2.43
C VAL A 154 -12.64 24.32 -1.18
N GLN A 155 -12.04 24.04 -0.03
CA GLN A 155 -12.28 24.81 1.18
C GLN A 155 -11.43 26.09 1.11
N ASN A 156 -12.05 27.20 0.70
CA ASN A 156 -11.49 28.53 0.84
C ASN A 156 -11.13 28.80 2.30
N ARG A 157 -9.84 29.04 2.56
CA ARG A 157 -9.31 29.46 3.86
C ARG A 157 -9.73 30.91 4.10
N LEU A 158 -10.76 31.13 4.91
CA LEU A 158 -11.01 32.43 5.54
C LEU A 158 -10.13 32.56 6.78
N GLU A 159 -9.50 33.73 6.89
CA GLU A 159 -8.68 34.18 8.01
C GLU A 159 -9.39 34.08 9.36
N GLN A 160 -8.65 33.75 10.43
CA GLN A 160 -8.71 34.49 11.70
C GLN A 160 -7.64 34.01 12.71
N PHE A 161 -6.87 35.02 13.17
CA PHE A 161 -5.89 35.11 14.26
C PHE A 161 -4.46 34.58 14.03
#